data_AF-A0A1L3GNJ9-F1
#
_entry.id   AF-A0A1L3GNJ9-F1
#
_cell.length_a   1.000
_cell.length_b   1.000
_cell.length_c   1.000
_cell.angle_alpha   90.00
_cell.angle_beta   90.00
_cell.angle_gamma   90.00
#
_symmetry.space_group_name_H-M   'P 1'
#
loop_
_entity.id
_entity.type
_entity.pdbx_description
1 polymer ?
#
loop_
_entity_poly.entity_id
_entity_poly.type
_entity_poly.pdbx_seq_one_letter_code
_entity_poly.pdbx_strand_id
1 'polypeptide(L)'
;MLTFPTILQKYKNLIPVALTFLGLIGLVLLFAGGITYKLSAQREATIQDLNRRLTNLSPESDGRAALAELGEIIAAGKDLNLNLPKATYARAWYQWQTAVDDFKQITAAQNNRYLATGQRQELKNFHTRLLALRDSCAVTLEGGKQLPAPLGWKFHNLKGNVSVMLAYSVLAFEQDGRKGAKFLSDAVNNFQTSIDIVDSICSTPVERSLPRWNMELIVGLGEFRRIGLSEVKQQNVNEIQEQLEAFIPDVAGFAPGVPLETRVEK
;
A
#
# COMPACT_ATOMS: atom_id res chain seq x y z
N MET A 1 58.08 -53.22 4.52
CA MET A 1 57.72 -52.45 3.31
C MET A 1 56.64 -53.21 2.55
N LEU A 2 55.38 -52.75 2.60
CA LEU A 2 54.31 -53.28 1.75
C LEU A 2 54.48 -52.70 0.35
N THR A 3 54.89 -53.52 -0.60
CA THR A 3 55.01 -53.12 -2.00
C THR A 3 53.61 -52.85 -2.57
N PHE A 4 53.45 -51.79 -3.36
CA PHE A 4 52.24 -51.42 -4.11
C PHE A 4 51.42 -52.61 -4.69
N PRO A 5 52.04 -53.66 -5.27
CA PRO A 5 51.33 -54.85 -5.76
C PRO A 5 50.54 -55.63 -4.69
N THR A 6 51.04 -55.73 -3.45
CA THR A 6 50.38 -56.46 -2.35
C THR A 6 49.12 -55.76 -1.82
N ILE A 7 49.08 -54.42 -1.90
CA ILE A 7 47.89 -53.63 -1.54
C ILE A 7 46.81 -53.80 -2.62
N LEU A 8 47.20 -53.74 -3.89
CA LEU A 8 46.27 -53.94 -5.01
C LEU A 8 45.61 -55.33 -5.01
N GLN A 9 46.33 -56.37 -4.60
CA GLN A 9 45.79 -57.73 -4.56
C GLN A 9 44.76 -57.93 -3.43
N LYS A 10 44.94 -57.23 -2.29
CA LYS A 10 44.03 -57.27 -1.14
C LYS A 10 42.72 -56.50 -1.37
N TYR A 11 42.76 -55.46 -2.21
CA TYR A 11 41.59 -54.63 -2.55
C TYR A 11 41.04 -54.91 -3.96
N LYS A 12 41.52 -55.95 -4.66
CA LYS A 12 41.13 -56.29 -6.04
C LYS A 12 39.61 -56.46 -6.21
N ASN A 13 38.93 -56.95 -5.17
CA ASN A 13 37.48 -57.13 -5.17
C ASN A 13 36.70 -55.88 -4.67
N LEU A 14 37.37 -54.93 -4.02
CA LEU A 14 36.78 -53.69 -3.49
C LEU A 14 36.84 -52.53 -4.50
N ILE A 15 37.84 -52.52 -5.39
CA ILE A 15 37.99 -51.53 -6.48
C ILE A 15 36.76 -51.47 -7.41
N PRO A 16 36.24 -52.60 -7.96
CA PRO A 16 35.06 -52.55 -8.83
C PRO A 16 33.81 -52.09 -8.08
N VAL A 17 33.67 -52.43 -6.80
CA VAL A 17 32.55 -51.98 -5.94
C VAL A 17 32.64 -50.47 -5.71
N ALA A 18 33.82 -49.93 -5.40
CA ALA A 18 34.01 -48.49 -5.25
C ALA A 18 33.72 -47.72 -6.55
N LEU A 19 34.12 -48.26 -7.71
CA LEU A 19 33.85 -47.67 -9.02
C LEU A 19 32.36 -47.69 -9.37
N THR A 20 31.62 -48.76 -9.06
CA THR A 20 30.17 -48.80 -9.29
C THR A 20 29.43 -47.83 -8.37
N PHE A 21 29.84 -47.71 -7.10
CA PHE A 21 29.27 -46.71 -6.19
C PHE A 21 29.53 -45.27 -6.67
N LEU A 22 30.75 -44.95 -7.11
CA LEU A 22 31.08 -43.64 -7.70
C LEU A 22 30.26 -43.36 -8.97
N GLY A 23 30.11 -44.35 -9.84
CA GLY A 23 29.26 -44.23 -11.04
C GLY A 23 27.79 -43.99 -10.71
N LEU A 24 27.27 -44.67 -9.68
CA LEU A 24 25.88 -44.54 -9.23
C LEU A 24 25.64 -43.17 -8.56
N ILE A 25 26.58 -42.70 -7.75
CA ILE A 25 26.55 -41.34 -7.18
C ILE A 25 26.59 -40.29 -8.29
N GLY A 26 27.47 -40.43 -9.28
CA GLY A 26 27.55 -39.52 -10.43
C GLY A 26 26.24 -39.47 -11.22
N LEU A 27 25.60 -40.63 -11.43
CA LEU A 27 24.31 -40.72 -12.12
C LEU A 27 23.18 -40.08 -11.30
N VAL A 28 23.14 -40.30 -9.98
CA VAL A 28 22.17 -39.64 -9.10
C VAL A 28 22.35 -38.11 -9.11
N LEU A 29 23.58 -37.62 -9.08
CA LEU A 29 23.87 -36.19 -9.16
C LEU A 29 23.47 -35.59 -10.52
N LEU A 30 23.67 -36.30 -11.62
CA LEU A 30 23.21 -35.87 -12.94
C LEU A 30 21.68 -35.83 -13.04
N PHE A 31 20.98 -36.83 -12.50
CA PHE A 31 19.51 -36.83 -12.44
C PHE A 31 18.97 -35.71 -11.55
N ALA A 32 19.53 -35.54 -10.35
CA ALA A 32 19.16 -34.46 -9.43
C ALA A 32 19.46 -33.09 -10.03
N GLY A 33 20.62 -32.93 -10.69
CA GLY A 33 21.01 -31.73 -11.43
C GLY A 33 20.05 -31.42 -12.58
N GLY A 34 19.66 -32.43 -13.37
CA GLY A 34 18.70 -32.26 -14.46
C GLY A 34 17.31 -31.85 -13.98
N ILE A 35 16.82 -32.44 -12.88
CA ILE A 35 15.52 -32.10 -12.28
C ILE A 35 15.54 -30.67 -11.70
N THR A 36 16.59 -30.33 -10.95
CA THR A 36 16.74 -28.97 -10.38
C THR A 36 16.88 -27.91 -11.45
N TYR A 37 17.64 -28.17 -12.52
CA TYR A 37 17.76 -27.27 -13.67
C TYR A 37 16.43 -27.08 -14.41
N LYS A 38 15.66 -28.15 -14.63
CA LYS A 38 14.35 -28.04 -15.26
C LYS A 38 13.38 -27.22 -14.41
N LEU A 39 13.37 -27.44 -13.10
CA LEU A 39 12.57 -26.67 -12.15
C LEU A 39 13.00 -25.19 -12.11
N SER A 40 14.30 -24.89 -12.14
CA SER A 40 14.78 -23.52 -12.16
C SER A 40 14.43 -22.81 -13.46
N ALA A 41 14.61 -23.47 -14.61
CA ALA A 41 14.24 -22.90 -15.91
C ALA A 41 12.73 -22.63 -16.02
N GLN A 42 11.89 -23.55 -15.52
CA GLN A 42 10.44 -23.32 -15.44
C GLN A 42 10.10 -22.14 -14.54
N ARG A 43 10.75 -22.03 -13.37
CA ARG A 43 10.55 -20.92 -12.44
C ARG A 43 10.92 -19.58 -13.08
N GLU A 44 12.06 -19.51 -13.78
CA GLU A 44 12.49 -18.31 -14.49
C GLU A 44 11.51 -17.90 -15.59
N ALA A 45 11.03 -18.86 -16.40
CA ALA A 45 10.04 -18.61 -17.43
C ALA A 45 8.74 -18.03 -16.83
N THR A 46 8.24 -18.60 -15.73
CA THR A 46 7.04 -18.07 -15.06
C THR A 46 7.28 -16.68 -14.48
N ILE A 47 8.46 -16.40 -13.92
CA ILE A 47 8.80 -15.04 -13.43
C ILE A 47 8.81 -14.02 -14.58
N GLN A 48 9.38 -14.39 -15.73
CA GLN A 48 9.41 -13.52 -16.91
C GLN A 48 8.00 -13.25 -17.44
N ASP A 49 7.14 -14.28 -17.48
CA ASP A 49 5.73 -14.13 -17.85
C ASP A 49 4.97 -13.19 -16.89
N LEU A 50 5.13 -13.36 -15.58
CA LEU A 50 4.52 -12.49 -14.58
C LEU A 50 4.96 -11.03 -14.73
N ASN A 51 6.26 -10.79 -14.95
CA ASN A 51 6.78 -9.44 -15.17
C ASN A 51 6.26 -8.83 -16.47
N ARG A 52 6.13 -9.64 -17.53
CA ARG A 52 5.54 -9.20 -18.80
C ARG A 52 4.06 -8.82 -18.65
N ARG A 53 3.27 -9.64 -17.95
CA ARG A 53 1.86 -9.34 -17.67
C ARG A 53 1.74 -8.05 -16.84
N LEU A 54 2.56 -7.91 -15.80
CA LEU A 54 2.58 -6.71 -14.96
C LEU A 54 2.95 -5.43 -15.73
N THR A 55 3.85 -5.52 -16.71
CA THR A 55 4.25 -4.36 -17.54
C THR A 55 3.23 -4.00 -18.62
N ASN A 56 2.41 -4.96 -19.06
CA ASN A 56 1.35 -4.72 -20.04
C ASN A 56 0.07 -4.14 -19.43
N LEU A 57 -0.06 -4.13 -18.10
CA LEU A 57 -1.17 -3.49 -17.42
C LEU A 57 -1.06 -1.96 -17.56
N SER A 58 -1.82 -1.40 -18.50
CA SER A 58 -1.92 0.06 -18.69
C SER A 58 -2.76 0.69 -17.58
N PRO A 59 -2.32 1.82 -16.98
CA PRO A 59 -3.11 2.60 -16.03
C PRO A 59 -4.47 3.08 -16.58
N GLU A 60 -4.68 3.04 -17.89
CA GLU A 60 -5.94 3.42 -18.56
C GLU A 60 -6.89 2.23 -18.86
N SER A 61 -6.48 1.01 -18.53
CA SER A 61 -7.32 -0.18 -18.74
C SER A 61 -8.55 -0.20 -17.82
N ASP A 62 -9.59 -0.94 -18.21
CA ASP A 62 -10.77 -1.18 -17.37
C ASP A 62 -10.34 -1.66 -15.99
N GLY A 63 -10.57 -0.82 -14.97
CA GLY A 63 -10.10 -1.06 -13.61
C GLY A 63 -10.54 -2.41 -13.05
N ARG A 64 -11.69 -2.95 -13.46
CA ARG A 64 -12.14 -4.28 -12.99
C ARG A 64 -11.35 -5.43 -13.61
N ALA A 65 -11.06 -5.35 -14.91
CA ALA A 65 -10.22 -6.33 -15.61
C ALA A 65 -8.79 -6.30 -15.05
N ALA A 66 -8.24 -5.09 -14.85
CA ALA A 66 -6.92 -4.90 -14.24
C ALA A 66 -6.84 -5.48 -12.83
N LEU A 67 -7.89 -5.30 -12.01
CA LEU A 67 -7.95 -5.87 -10.65
C LEU A 67 -7.97 -7.40 -10.64
N ALA A 68 -8.71 -8.02 -11.56
CA ALA A 68 -8.75 -9.48 -11.69
C ALA A 68 -7.37 -10.03 -12.09
N GLU A 69 -6.75 -9.44 -13.12
CA GLU A 69 -5.42 -9.84 -13.59
C GLU A 69 -4.34 -9.65 -12.51
N LEU A 70 -4.35 -8.51 -11.80
CA LEU A 70 -3.44 -8.29 -10.67
C LEU A 70 -3.66 -9.30 -9.54
N GLY A 71 -4.90 -9.73 -9.33
CA GLY A 71 -5.23 -10.80 -8.39
C GLY A 71 -4.55 -12.12 -8.75
N GLU A 72 -4.62 -12.51 -10.03
CA GLU A 72 -3.96 -13.70 -10.55
C GLU A 72 -2.44 -13.61 -10.48
N ILE A 73 -1.85 -12.47 -10.85
CA ILE A 73 -0.40 -12.25 -10.80
C ILE A 73 0.12 -12.38 -9.36
N ILE A 74 -0.58 -11.80 -8.39
CA ILE A 74 -0.21 -11.89 -6.97
C ILE A 74 -0.34 -13.33 -6.46
N ALA A 75 -1.40 -14.05 -6.84
CA ALA A 75 -1.61 -15.44 -6.45
C ALA A 75 -0.50 -16.35 -7.01
N ALA A 76 -0.22 -16.26 -8.32
CA ALA A 76 0.85 -17.01 -8.96
C ALA A 76 2.23 -16.67 -8.39
N GLY A 77 2.49 -15.40 -8.04
CA GLY A 77 3.70 -14.99 -7.33
C GLY A 77 3.83 -15.66 -5.96
N LYS A 78 2.73 -15.77 -5.20
CA LYS A 78 2.70 -16.43 -3.89
C LYS A 78 3.03 -17.92 -3.99
N ASP A 79 2.50 -18.61 -5.00
CA ASP A 79 2.79 -20.03 -5.25
C ASP A 79 4.30 -20.27 -5.53
N LEU A 80 4.98 -19.27 -6.08
CA LEU A 80 6.43 -19.28 -6.33
C LEU A 80 7.27 -18.72 -5.17
N ASN A 81 6.64 -18.39 -4.04
CA ASN A 81 7.22 -17.70 -2.87
C ASN A 81 7.92 -16.37 -3.24
N LEU A 82 7.35 -15.64 -4.21
CA LEU A 82 7.82 -14.33 -4.66
C LEU A 82 7.03 -13.23 -3.96
N ASN A 83 7.74 -12.19 -3.52
CA ASN A 83 7.10 -10.95 -3.08
C ASN A 83 6.96 -10.02 -4.28
N LEU A 84 5.72 -9.63 -4.63
CA LEU A 84 5.42 -8.76 -5.76
C LEU A 84 4.86 -7.40 -5.29
N PRO A 85 5.65 -6.57 -4.57
CA PRO A 85 5.13 -5.37 -3.91
C PRO A 85 4.62 -4.32 -4.91
N LYS A 86 5.16 -4.29 -6.14
CA LYS A 86 4.65 -3.43 -7.22
C LYS A 86 3.24 -3.85 -7.68
N ALA A 87 3.00 -5.15 -7.85
CA ALA A 87 1.68 -5.66 -8.22
C ALA A 87 0.67 -5.43 -7.08
N THR A 88 1.08 -5.64 -5.83
CA THR A 88 0.26 -5.33 -4.65
C THR A 88 -0.12 -3.86 -4.60
N TYR A 89 0.83 -2.96 -4.83
CA TYR A 89 0.56 -1.52 -4.87
C TYR A 89 -0.39 -1.15 -6.01
N ALA A 90 -0.13 -1.64 -7.22
CA ALA A 90 -0.99 -1.38 -8.37
C ALA A 90 -2.43 -1.82 -8.10
N ARG A 91 -2.61 -3.00 -7.49
CA ARG A 91 -3.94 -3.50 -7.10
C ARG A 91 -4.63 -2.57 -6.11
N ALA A 92 -3.92 -2.15 -5.05
CA ALA A 92 -4.47 -1.21 -4.07
C ALA A 92 -4.83 0.14 -4.70
N TRP A 93 -4.02 0.62 -5.64
CA TRP A 93 -4.27 1.84 -6.40
C TRP A 93 -5.54 1.75 -7.26
N TYR A 94 -5.74 0.67 -8.01
CA TYR A 94 -6.99 0.46 -8.76
C TYR A 94 -8.22 0.31 -7.86
N GLN A 95 -8.07 -0.35 -6.70
CA GLN A 95 -9.14 -0.44 -5.70
C GLN A 95 -9.52 0.95 -5.18
N TRP A 96 -8.53 1.82 -4.94
CA TRP A 96 -8.74 3.20 -4.55
C TRP A 96 -9.46 4.00 -5.63
N GLN A 97 -9.00 3.93 -6.89
CA GLN A 97 -9.67 4.62 -8.01
C GLN A 97 -11.13 4.17 -8.14
N THR A 98 -11.38 2.87 -8.08
CA THR A 98 -12.75 2.32 -8.10
C THR A 98 -13.58 2.87 -6.95
N ALA A 99 -13.00 2.98 -5.73
CA ALA A 99 -13.70 3.55 -4.59
C ALA A 99 -14.01 5.05 -4.79
N VAL A 100 -13.09 5.82 -5.36
CA VAL A 100 -13.34 7.23 -5.69
C VAL A 100 -14.50 7.38 -6.67
N ASP A 101 -14.58 6.53 -7.69
CA ASP A 101 -15.68 6.57 -8.66
C ASP A 101 -17.00 6.11 -8.06
N ASP A 102 -17.00 5.06 -7.24
CA ASP A 102 -18.17 4.64 -6.46
C ASP A 102 -18.68 5.78 -5.56
N PHE A 103 -17.77 6.51 -4.91
CA PHE A 103 -18.13 7.65 -4.07
C PHE A 103 -18.82 8.76 -4.88
N LYS A 104 -18.31 9.11 -6.07
CA LYS A 104 -18.96 10.08 -6.98
C LYS A 104 -20.37 9.63 -7.36
N GLN A 105 -20.56 8.34 -7.66
CA GLN A 105 -21.88 7.81 -8.00
C GLN A 105 -22.84 7.87 -6.81
N ILE A 106 -22.39 7.46 -5.63
CA ILE A 106 -23.21 7.45 -4.41
C ILE A 106 -23.61 8.88 -3.99
N THR A 107 -22.69 9.84 -4.08
CA THR A 107 -22.97 11.25 -3.77
C THR A 107 -23.91 11.89 -4.80
N ALA A 108 -23.77 11.58 -6.10
CA ALA A 108 -24.72 12.03 -7.12
C ALA A 108 -26.16 11.54 -6.86
N ALA A 109 -26.31 10.36 -6.25
CA ALA A 109 -27.61 9.81 -5.88
C ALA A 109 -28.22 10.39 -4.59
N GLN A 110 -27.48 11.16 -3.76
CA GLN A 110 -27.97 11.69 -2.48
C GLN A 110 -29.20 12.60 -2.60
N ASN A 111 -29.39 13.28 -3.73
CA ASN A 111 -30.54 14.16 -3.93
C ASN A 111 -31.76 13.42 -4.53
N ASN A 112 -31.67 12.11 -4.79
CA ASN A 112 -32.76 11.34 -5.35
C ASN A 112 -33.49 10.52 -4.28
N ARG A 113 -34.66 11.02 -3.86
CA ARG A 113 -35.50 10.43 -2.82
C ARG A 113 -35.94 8.97 -3.12
N TYR A 114 -35.99 8.57 -4.40
CA TYR A 114 -36.39 7.22 -4.81
C TYR A 114 -35.26 6.19 -4.68
N LEU A 115 -34.00 6.62 -4.54
CA LEU A 115 -32.83 5.74 -4.40
C LEU A 115 -32.35 5.58 -2.95
N ALA A 116 -32.97 6.30 -2.00
CA ALA A 116 -32.50 6.40 -0.62
C ALA A 116 -32.39 5.06 0.13
N THR A 117 -33.24 4.07 -0.18
CA THR A 117 -33.24 2.76 0.49
C THR A 117 -32.09 1.87 0.03
N GLY A 118 -31.78 1.85 -1.28
CA GLY A 118 -30.63 1.14 -1.84
C GLY A 118 -29.30 1.81 -1.46
N GLN A 119 -29.32 3.14 -1.35
CA GLN A 119 -28.16 3.94 -1.01
C GLN A 119 -27.54 3.59 0.36
N ARG A 120 -28.36 3.29 1.39
CA ARG A 120 -27.81 2.87 2.70
C ARG A 120 -26.97 1.60 2.61
N GLN A 121 -27.40 0.62 1.82
CA GLN A 121 -26.66 -0.63 1.65
C GLN A 121 -25.40 -0.40 0.80
N GLU A 122 -25.49 0.37 -0.28
CA GLU A 122 -24.35 0.77 -1.11
C GLU A 122 -23.27 1.50 -0.29
N LEU A 123 -23.70 2.37 0.62
CA LEU A 123 -22.83 3.10 1.53
C LEU A 123 -22.14 2.19 2.54
N LYS A 124 -22.88 1.25 3.15
CA LYS A 124 -22.29 0.25 4.05
C LYS A 124 -21.25 -0.59 3.31
N ASN A 125 -21.55 -0.99 2.07
CA ASN A 125 -20.64 -1.74 1.22
C ASN A 125 -19.41 -0.89 0.84
N PHE A 126 -19.59 0.39 0.54
CA PHE A 126 -18.50 1.33 0.26
C PHE A 126 -17.57 1.50 1.48
N HIS A 127 -18.12 1.79 2.66
CA HIS A 127 -17.34 1.92 3.89
C HIS A 127 -16.56 0.63 4.23
N THR A 128 -17.22 -0.53 4.11
CA THR A 128 -16.57 -1.84 4.35
C THR A 128 -15.42 -2.09 3.37
N ARG A 129 -15.57 -1.71 2.09
CA ARG A 129 -14.51 -1.83 1.09
C ARG A 129 -13.34 -0.89 1.38
N LEU A 130 -13.59 0.34 1.85
CA LEU A 130 -12.53 1.25 2.27
C LEU A 130 -11.75 0.73 3.48
N LEU A 131 -12.43 0.16 4.48
CA LEU A 131 -11.77 -0.48 5.62
C LEU A 131 -10.87 -1.63 5.16
N ALA A 132 -11.38 -2.51 4.29
CA ALA A 132 -10.59 -3.61 3.74
C ALA A 132 -9.36 -3.13 2.96
N LEU A 133 -9.50 -2.04 2.18
CA LEU A 133 -8.38 -1.44 1.46
C LEU A 133 -7.33 -0.83 2.40
N ARG A 134 -7.78 -0.12 3.45
CA ARG A 134 -6.90 0.42 4.50
C ARG A 134 -6.11 -0.69 5.20
N ASP A 135 -6.80 -1.77 5.57
CA ASP A 135 -6.21 -2.91 6.28
C ASP A 135 -5.23 -3.67 5.39
N SER A 136 -5.54 -3.83 4.09
CA SER A 136 -4.61 -4.37 3.09
C SER A 136 -3.31 -3.54 2.99
N CYS A 137 -3.43 -2.21 3.01
CA CYS A 137 -2.26 -1.33 3.06
C CYS A 137 -1.47 -1.52 4.35
N ALA A 138 -2.13 -1.65 5.51
CA ALA A 138 -1.47 -1.86 6.80
C ALA A 138 -0.69 -3.20 6.83
N VAL A 139 -1.32 -4.30 6.42
CA VAL A 139 -0.67 -5.62 6.32
C VAL A 139 0.55 -5.58 5.40
N THR A 140 0.47 -4.84 4.29
CA THR A 140 1.60 -4.71 3.36
C THR A 140 2.75 -3.90 3.95
N LEU A 141 2.45 -2.88 4.74
CA LEU A 141 3.44 -2.05 5.44
C LEU A 141 4.11 -2.80 6.61
N GLU A 142 3.36 -3.66 7.31
CA GLU A 142 3.85 -4.48 8.44
C GLU A 142 4.60 -5.74 7.99
N GLY A 143 4.39 -6.20 6.75
CA GLY A 143 5.03 -7.38 6.18
C GLY A 143 6.57 -7.26 6.15
N GLY A 144 7.25 -7.90 7.10
CA GLY A 144 8.70 -7.79 7.38
C GLY A 144 9.71 -8.17 6.28
N LYS A 145 9.29 -8.36 5.03
CA LYS A 145 10.21 -8.38 3.88
C LYS A 145 10.28 -6.94 3.35
N GLN A 146 11.33 -6.20 3.74
CA GLN A 146 11.58 -4.78 3.40
C GLN A 146 10.92 -4.38 2.08
N LEU A 147 9.79 -3.71 2.20
CA LEU A 147 9.14 -3.07 1.07
C LEU A 147 10.17 -2.11 0.46
N PRO A 148 10.40 -2.14 -0.87
CA PRO A 148 11.33 -1.21 -1.49
C PRO A 148 10.99 0.23 -1.06
N ALA A 149 11.98 1.01 -0.63
CA ALA A 149 11.77 2.34 -0.08
C ALA A 149 10.86 3.26 -0.95
N PRO A 150 10.92 3.23 -2.30
CA PRO A 150 10.00 4.00 -3.15
C PRO A 150 8.53 3.58 -3.08
N LEU A 151 8.22 2.39 -2.56
CA LEU A 151 6.84 1.93 -2.39
C LEU A 151 6.30 2.24 -0.99
N GLY A 152 7.17 2.36 0.02
CA GLY A 152 6.76 2.67 1.39
C GLY A 152 5.97 3.97 1.48
N TRP A 153 6.52 5.05 0.95
CA TRP A 153 5.81 6.33 0.93
C TRP A 153 4.50 6.26 0.15
N LYS A 154 4.45 5.50 -0.96
CA LYS A 154 3.26 5.34 -1.79
C LYS A 154 2.12 4.64 -1.05
N PHE A 155 2.42 3.57 -0.31
CA PHE A 155 1.43 2.88 0.53
C PHE A 155 0.95 3.74 1.70
N HIS A 156 1.85 4.46 2.36
CA HIS A 156 1.46 5.41 3.41
C HIS A 156 0.57 6.53 2.86
N ASN A 157 0.93 7.14 1.72
CA ASN A 157 0.12 8.16 1.06
C ASN A 157 -1.27 7.62 0.67
N LEU A 158 -1.32 6.42 0.10
CA LEU A 158 -2.58 5.76 -0.25
C LEU A 158 -3.45 5.47 0.98
N LYS A 159 -2.85 4.93 2.05
CA LYS A 159 -3.53 4.67 3.32
C LYS A 159 -4.07 5.98 3.94
N GLY A 160 -3.34 7.07 3.80
CA GLY A 160 -3.79 8.42 4.15
C GLY A 160 -5.05 8.82 3.38
N ASN A 161 -5.02 8.73 2.05
CA ASN A 161 -6.16 9.04 1.18
C ASN A 161 -7.41 8.22 1.51
N VAL A 162 -7.23 6.92 1.75
CA VAL A 162 -8.32 6.02 2.16
C VAL A 162 -8.90 6.45 3.51
N SER A 163 -8.04 6.86 4.45
CA SER A 163 -8.48 7.33 5.77
C SER A 163 -9.27 8.65 5.68
N VAL A 164 -8.90 9.56 4.78
CA VAL A 164 -9.71 10.75 4.48
C VAL A 164 -11.10 10.36 3.98
N MET A 165 -11.17 9.44 3.02
CA MET A 165 -12.47 9.00 2.48
C MET A 165 -13.31 8.25 3.53
N LEU A 166 -12.67 7.49 4.42
CA LEU A 166 -13.34 6.89 5.57
C LEU A 166 -13.93 7.97 6.50
N ALA A 167 -13.18 9.03 6.79
CA ALA A 167 -13.67 10.16 7.56
C ALA A 167 -14.91 10.80 6.91
N TYR A 168 -14.85 11.08 5.60
CA TYR A 168 -16.00 11.61 4.85
C TYR A 168 -17.20 10.67 4.89
N SER A 169 -16.99 9.37 4.73
CA SER A 169 -18.08 8.39 4.79
C SER A 169 -18.77 8.40 6.16
N VAL A 170 -18.03 8.47 7.25
CA VAL A 170 -18.63 8.46 8.59
C VAL A 170 -19.29 9.80 8.90
N LEU A 171 -18.69 10.92 8.52
CA LEU A 171 -19.27 12.25 8.74
C LEU A 171 -20.56 12.46 7.93
N ALA A 172 -20.57 12.06 6.67
CA ALA A 172 -21.73 12.26 5.80
C ALA A 172 -22.90 11.33 6.15
N PHE A 173 -22.63 10.12 6.67
CA PHE A 173 -23.64 9.06 6.75
C PHE A 173 -23.95 8.58 8.17
N GLU A 174 -22.94 8.46 9.04
CA GLU A 174 -23.15 8.10 10.46
C GLU A 174 -23.32 9.34 11.34
N GLN A 175 -22.91 10.52 10.86
CA GLN A 175 -22.86 11.78 11.62
C GLN A 175 -22.02 11.66 12.91
N ASP A 176 -21.06 10.72 12.92
CA ASP A 176 -20.18 10.46 14.04
C ASP A 176 -18.89 11.27 13.90
N GLY A 177 -18.90 12.46 14.50
CA GLY A 177 -17.77 13.39 14.47
C GLY A 177 -16.49 12.83 15.10
N ARG A 178 -16.63 12.01 16.16
CA ARG A 178 -15.49 11.42 16.88
C ARG A 178 -14.75 10.40 16.02
N LYS A 179 -15.49 9.49 15.37
CA LYS A 179 -14.88 8.54 14.42
C LYS A 179 -14.29 9.26 13.21
N GLY A 180 -14.98 10.28 12.69
CA GLY A 180 -14.47 11.13 11.61
C GLY A 180 -13.12 11.76 11.96
N ALA A 181 -13.01 12.38 13.14
CA ALA A 181 -11.78 12.99 13.64
C ALA A 181 -10.65 11.98 13.80
N LYS A 182 -10.94 10.77 14.30
CA LYS A 182 -9.97 9.68 14.39
C LYS A 182 -9.39 9.32 13.02
N PHE A 183 -10.24 9.13 12.01
CA PHE A 183 -9.77 8.82 10.65
C PHE A 183 -8.96 9.95 10.01
N LEU A 184 -9.28 11.21 10.30
CA LEU A 184 -8.47 12.35 9.85
C LEU A 184 -7.11 12.39 10.55
N SER A 185 -7.05 12.11 11.86
CA SER A 185 -5.78 11.99 12.58
C SER A 185 -4.92 10.85 12.02
N ASP A 186 -5.54 9.69 11.74
CA ASP A 186 -4.86 8.57 11.08
C ASP A 186 -4.34 8.99 9.70
N ALA A 187 -5.11 9.77 8.93
CA ALA A 187 -4.68 10.28 7.64
C ALA A 187 -3.45 11.17 7.75
N VAL A 188 -3.45 12.14 8.68
CA VAL A 188 -2.32 13.05 8.93
C VAL A 188 -1.05 12.27 9.28
N ASN A 189 -1.12 11.32 10.21
CA ASN A 189 0.02 10.50 10.60
C ASN A 189 0.60 9.72 9.41
N ASN A 190 -0.26 9.18 8.55
CA ASN A 190 0.17 8.46 7.35
C ASN A 190 0.81 9.40 6.31
N PHE A 191 0.30 10.62 6.12
CA PHE A 191 0.94 11.59 5.21
C PHE A 191 2.29 12.06 5.74
N GLN A 192 2.41 12.34 7.04
CA GLN A 192 3.70 12.68 7.67
C GLN A 192 4.74 11.57 7.45
N THR A 193 4.36 10.32 7.74
CA THR A 193 5.23 9.17 7.49
C THR A 193 5.61 9.03 6.01
N SER A 194 4.66 9.31 5.10
CA SER A 194 4.92 9.32 3.66
C SER A 194 5.91 10.41 3.26
N ILE A 195 5.78 11.61 3.84
CA ILE A 195 6.70 12.75 3.62
C ILE A 195 8.11 12.40 4.10
N ASP A 196 8.23 11.85 5.30
CA ASP A 196 9.53 11.45 5.87
C ASP A 196 10.23 10.42 4.98
N ILE A 197 9.49 9.41 4.51
CA ILE A 197 10.04 8.38 3.62
C ILE A 197 10.41 8.99 2.27
N VAL A 198 9.53 9.78 1.62
CA VAL A 198 9.80 10.34 0.28
C VAL A 198 10.97 11.32 0.29
N ASP A 199 11.22 11.98 1.43
CA ASP A 199 12.35 12.88 1.62
C ASP A 199 13.66 12.18 1.91
N SER A 200 13.60 11.02 2.57
CA SER A 200 14.77 10.18 2.84
C SER A 200 15.34 9.51 1.58
N ILE A 201 14.58 9.49 0.48
CA ILE A 201 14.97 8.87 -0.79
C ILE A 201 15.19 9.94 -1.88
N CYS A 202 15.98 9.62 -2.90
CA CYS A 202 16.20 10.47 -4.05
C CYS A 202 14.99 10.42 -5.01
N SER A 203 13.88 11.05 -4.62
CA SER A 203 12.64 11.13 -5.39
C SER A 203 12.63 12.31 -6.36
N THR A 204 11.77 12.21 -7.39
CA THR A 204 11.48 13.36 -8.25
C THR A 204 10.75 14.47 -7.48
N PRO A 205 10.86 15.75 -7.89
CA PRO A 205 10.12 16.84 -7.25
C PRO A 205 8.61 16.60 -7.17
N VAL A 206 8.02 16.02 -8.22
CA VAL A 206 6.59 15.67 -8.26
C VAL A 206 6.24 14.64 -7.18
N GLU A 207 7.02 13.56 -7.06
CA GLU A 207 6.78 12.53 -6.04
C GLU A 207 6.87 13.09 -4.61
N ARG A 208 7.79 14.02 -4.36
CA ARG A 208 7.92 14.69 -3.05
C ARG A 208 6.74 15.59 -2.73
N SER A 209 6.14 16.22 -3.72
CA SER A 209 5.02 17.15 -3.54
C SER A 209 3.68 16.43 -3.31
N LEU A 210 3.49 15.22 -3.84
CA LEU A 210 2.21 14.49 -3.75
C LEU A 210 1.67 14.31 -2.32
N PRO A 211 2.41 13.73 -1.35
CA PRO A 211 1.89 13.56 0.00
C PRO A 211 1.71 14.89 0.75
N ARG A 212 2.50 15.92 0.39
CA ARG A 212 2.37 17.28 0.95
C ARG A 212 1.10 17.95 0.49
N TRP A 213 0.80 17.94 -0.81
CA TRP A 213 -0.44 18.48 -1.35
C TRP A 213 -1.67 17.78 -0.75
N ASN A 214 -1.62 16.46 -0.58
CA ASN A 214 -2.71 15.72 0.07
C ASN A 214 -2.90 16.16 1.54
N MET A 215 -1.79 16.35 2.28
CA MET A 215 -1.83 16.83 3.66
C MET A 215 -2.34 18.28 3.75
N GLU A 216 -1.85 19.18 2.90
CA GLU A 216 -2.27 20.57 2.80
C GLU A 216 -3.75 20.70 2.47
N LEU A 217 -4.28 19.87 1.56
CA LEU A 217 -5.71 19.87 1.27
C LEU A 217 -6.55 19.59 2.51
N ILE A 218 -6.11 18.72 3.42
CA ILE A 218 -6.88 18.37 4.62
C ILE A 218 -6.71 19.42 5.71
N VAL A 219 -5.46 19.83 5.97
CA VAL A 219 -5.14 20.80 7.02
C VAL A 219 -5.69 22.18 6.63
N GLY A 220 -5.48 22.61 5.39
CA GLY A 220 -6.00 23.88 4.86
C GLY A 220 -7.53 23.93 4.87
N LEU A 221 -8.22 22.86 4.46
CA LEU A 221 -9.69 22.80 4.58
C LEU A 221 -10.17 22.78 6.03
N GLY A 222 -9.39 22.21 6.95
CA GLY A 222 -9.64 22.26 8.39
C GLY A 222 -9.54 23.67 8.96
N GLU A 223 -8.53 24.43 8.55
CA GLU A 223 -8.34 25.84 8.94
C GLU A 223 -9.44 26.74 8.35
N PHE A 224 -9.83 26.55 7.08
CA PHE A 224 -10.94 27.30 6.47
C PHE A 224 -12.27 27.15 7.21
N ARG A 225 -12.61 25.95 7.70
CA ARG A 225 -13.82 25.75 8.53
C ARG A 225 -13.70 26.43 9.90
N ARG A 226 -12.50 26.51 10.47
CA ARG A 226 -12.24 27.18 11.75
C ARG A 226 -12.42 28.70 11.62
N ILE A 227 -11.97 29.28 10.51
CA ILE A 227 -12.14 30.71 10.18
C ILE A 227 -13.62 31.04 9.92
N GLY A 228 -14.36 30.17 9.24
CA GLY A 228 -15.81 30.35 9.02
C GLY A 228 -16.67 30.27 10.29
N LEU A 229 -16.20 29.58 11.34
CA LEU A 229 -16.86 29.53 12.65
C LEU A 229 -16.54 30.75 13.53
N SER A 230 -15.39 31.40 13.34
CA SER A 230 -15.06 32.66 14.03
C SER A 230 -15.89 33.87 13.55
N GLU A 231 -16.63 33.74 12.44
CA GLU A 231 -17.60 34.75 11.97
C GLU A 231 -19.03 34.51 12.51
N VAL A 232 -19.26 33.44 13.27
CA VAL A 232 -20.54 33.16 13.94
C VAL A 232 -20.61 33.96 15.25
N LYS A 233 -21.69 34.75 15.41
CA LYS A 233 -21.92 35.66 16.55
C LYS A 233 -21.66 34.98 17.91
N GLN A 234 -20.93 35.70 18.76
CA GLN A 234 -20.39 35.31 20.08
C GLN A 234 -21.37 34.78 21.15
N GLN A 235 -22.66 34.61 20.85
CA GLN A 235 -23.65 34.27 21.88
C GLN A 235 -23.64 32.78 22.32
N ASN A 236 -23.05 31.88 21.54
CA ASN A 236 -23.00 30.43 21.86
C ASN A 236 -21.56 29.87 22.00
N VAL A 237 -20.56 30.74 22.12
CA VAL A 237 -19.14 30.32 22.09
C VAL A 237 -18.79 29.47 23.30
N ASN A 238 -19.34 29.73 24.49
CA ASN A 238 -19.02 28.95 25.69
C ASN A 238 -19.56 27.51 25.65
N GLU A 239 -20.75 27.30 25.08
CA GLU A 239 -21.34 25.95 24.95
C GLU A 239 -20.62 25.10 23.88
N ILE A 240 -20.12 25.76 22.83
CA ILE A 240 -19.34 25.12 21.76
C ILE A 240 -17.89 24.90 22.20
N GLN A 241 -17.33 25.78 23.04
CA GLN A 241 -15.98 25.68 23.57
C GLN A 241 -15.85 24.53 24.58
N GLU A 242 -16.84 24.29 25.46
CA GLU A 242 -16.84 23.11 26.34
C GLU A 242 -16.90 21.78 25.56
N GLN A 243 -17.54 21.75 24.38
CA GLN A 243 -17.60 20.56 23.53
C GLN A 243 -16.35 20.38 22.67
N LEU A 244 -15.61 21.45 22.37
CA LEU A 244 -14.40 21.43 21.54
C LEU A 244 -13.10 21.32 22.36
N GLU A 245 -13.08 21.76 23.62
CA GLU A 245 -11.96 21.56 24.55
C GLU A 245 -11.74 20.08 24.88
N ALA A 246 -12.74 19.22 24.65
CA ALA A 246 -12.60 17.77 24.78
C ALA A 246 -11.89 17.09 23.58
N PHE A 247 -11.54 17.83 22.50
CA PHE A 247 -11.20 17.21 21.21
C PHE A 247 -9.99 17.76 20.45
N ILE A 248 -9.00 18.35 21.12
CA ILE A 248 -7.77 18.76 20.44
C ILE A 248 -6.55 18.29 21.26
N PRO A 249 -5.73 17.34 20.76
CA PRO A 249 -4.42 17.12 21.35
C PRO A 249 -3.54 18.34 21.07
N ASP A 250 -2.90 18.86 22.12
CA ASP A 250 -1.89 19.92 22.04
C ASP A 250 -0.78 19.52 21.05
N VAL A 251 -0.82 20.07 19.83
CA VAL A 251 0.34 20.08 18.95
C VAL A 251 1.11 21.35 19.25
N ALA A 252 2.17 21.20 20.01
CA ALA A 252 3.12 22.26 20.29
C ALA A 252 3.82 22.71 18.98
N GLY A 253 3.73 24.01 18.70
CA GLY A 253 4.79 24.75 18.02
C GLY A 253 4.77 24.78 16.49
N PHE A 254 3.83 25.52 15.91
CA PHE A 254 4.13 26.38 14.75
C PHE A 254 3.49 27.74 14.99
N ALA A 255 4.33 28.75 15.22
CA ALA A 255 3.88 30.12 15.44
C ALA A 255 3.47 30.76 14.10
N PRO A 256 2.28 31.40 14.02
CA PRO A 256 1.86 32.16 12.86
C PRO A 256 2.63 33.49 12.83
N GLY A 257 3.24 33.84 11.67
CA GLY A 257 3.82 35.17 11.46
C GLY A 257 5.27 35.19 10.97
N VAL A 258 5.53 34.69 9.77
CA VAL A 258 6.67 35.17 8.99
C VAL A 258 6.22 36.38 8.16
N PRO A 259 7.00 37.49 8.10
CA PRO A 259 6.47 38.85 7.92
C PRO A 259 6.23 39.28 6.47
N LEU A 260 5.42 40.33 6.33
CA LEU A 260 4.97 41.02 5.12
C LEU A 260 6.05 41.77 4.29
N GLU A 261 7.35 41.52 4.49
CA GLU A 261 8.43 42.37 3.93
C GLU A 261 8.80 42.09 2.45
N THR A 262 7.97 41.36 1.70
CA THR A 262 8.09 41.22 0.23
C THR A 262 7.11 42.09 -0.56
N ARG A 263 6.89 43.35 -0.14
CA ARG A 263 6.34 44.39 -1.04
C ARG A 263 7.26 45.61 -1.09
N VAL A 264 7.86 45.85 -2.25
CA VAL A 264 8.73 47.02 -2.54
C VAL A 264 7.93 48.16 -3.20
N GLU A 265 8.25 49.37 -2.73
CA GLU A 265 8.00 50.79 -3.08
C GLU A 265 7.11 51.23 -4.26
N LYS A 266 6.19 52.15 -3.95
CA LYS A 266 6.14 53.55 -4.44
C LYS A 266 5.34 54.45 -3.50
#